data_AF-A0A8T7HEZ4-F1
#
_entry.id   AF-A0A8T7HEZ4-F1
#
_cell.length_a   1.000
_cell.length_b   1.000
_cell.length_c   1.000
_cell.angle_alpha   90.00
_cell.angle_beta   90.00
_cell.angle_gamma   90.00
#
_symmetry.space_group_name_H-M   'P 1'
#
loop_
_entity.id
_entity.type
_entity.pdbx_description
1 polymer ?
#
loop_
_entity_poly.entity_id
_entity_poly.type
_entity_poly.pdbx_seq_one_letter_code
_entity_poly.pdbx_strand_id
1 'polypeptide(L)' 'MTHKLIVISGTPGTGKTTWAKILAKKLKYARLDLHDHYKEISTGYNRRKQAYDI' A
#
# COMPACT_ATOMS: atom_id res chain seq x y z
N MET A 1 -10.25 -22.65 -6.64
CA MET A 1 -10.77 -21.49 -5.88
C MET A 1 -10.20 -20.22 -6.46
N THR A 2 -11.00 -19.20 -6.71
CA THR A 2 -10.56 -17.94 -7.32
C THR A 2 -10.31 -16.92 -6.24
N HIS A 3 -9.08 -16.45 -6.08
CA HIS A 3 -8.73 -15.39 -5.15
C HIS A 3 -8.88 -14.03 -5.82
N LYS A 4 -9.59 -13.10 -5.16
CA LYS A 4 -9.74 -11.72 -5.64
C LYS A 4 -8.72 -10.82 -4.94
N LEU A 5 -8.00 -10.02 -5.71
CA LEU A 5 -7.04 -9.03 -5.23
C LEU A 5 -7.59 -7.62 -5.48
N ILE A 6 -7.50 -6.76 -4.49
CA ILE A 6 -7.84 -5.33 -4.60
C ILE A 6 -6.54 -4.54 -4.46
N VAL A 7 -6.19 -3.75 -5.48
CA VAL A 7 -5.01 -2.87 -5.47
C VAL A 7 -5.50 -1.42 -5.37
N ILE A 8 -4.96 -0.69 -4.39
CA ILE A 8 -5.28 0.74 -4.18
C ILE A 8 -4.02 1.55 -4.44
N SER A 9 -4.06 2.43 -5.45
CA SER A 9 -2.95 3.29 -5.86
C SER A 9 -3.33 4.78 -5.81
N GLY A 10 -2.34 5.67 -5.98
CA GLY A 10 -2.50 7.12 -5.89
C GLY A 10 -1.34 7.81 -5.16
N THR A 11 -1.24 9.12 -5.31
CA THR A 11 -0.17 9.93 -4.70
C THR A 11 -0.17 9.86 -3.17
N PRO A 12 0.97 10.12 -2.50
CA PRO A 12 1.03 10.18 -1.04
C PRO A 12 -0.01 11.16 -0.46
N GLY A 13 -0.59 10.81 0.69
CA GLY A 13 -1.62 11.63 1.34
C GLY A 13 -3.07 11.43 0.87
N THR A 14 -3.35 10.72 -0.23
CA THR A 14 -4.73 10.55 -0.76
C THR A 14 -5.64 9.61 0.04
N GLY A 15 -5.20 9.10 1.19
CA GLY A 15 -6.03 8.24 2.05
C GLY A 15 -6.08 6.75 1.67
N LYS A 16 -5.17 6.26 0.81
CA LYS A 16 -5.08 4.84 0.39
C LYS A 16 -5.07 3.87 1.58
N THR A 17 -4.23 4.14 2.58
CA THR A 17 -4.12 3.30 3.79
C THR A 17 -5.42 3.28 4.58
N THR A 18 -6.12 4.41 4.66
CA THR A 18 -7.42 4.52 5.32
C THR A 18 -8.46 3.66 4.60
N TRP A 19 -8.56 3.78 3.28
CA TRP A 19 -9.47 2.97 2.48
C TRP A 19 -9.14 1.48 2.51
N ALA A 20 -7.86 1.10 2.43
CA ALA A 20 -7.42 -0.28 2.54
C ALA A 20 -7.88 -0.93 3.85
N LYS A 21 -7.74 -0.21 4.99
CA LYS A 21 -8.21 -0.67 6.31
C LYS A 21 -9.73 -0.84 6.35
N ILE A 22 -10.49 0.12 5.81
CA ILE A 22 -11.96 0.07 5.78
C ILE A 22 -12.45 -1.11 4.93
N LEU A 23 -11.89 -1.29 3.73
CA LEU A 23 -12.27 -2.36 2.81
C LEU A 23 -11.89 -3.74 3.36
N ALA A 24 -10.69 -3.90 3.92
CA ALA A 24 -10.27 -5.14 4.55
C ALA A 24 -11.24 -5.57 5.67
N LYS A 25 -11.65 -4.62 6.52
CA LYS A 25 -12.63 -4.87 7.59
C LYS A 25 -14.02 -5.22 7.03
N LYS A 26 -14.53 -4.45 6.06
CA LYS A 26 -15.88 -4.65 5.50
C LYS A 26 -16.01 -5.95 4.71
N LEU A 27 -14.97 -6.31 3.95
CA LEU A 27 -14.99 -7.49 3.06
C LEU A 27 -14.40 -8.74 3.73
N LYS A 28 -13.90 -8.63 4.97
CA LYS A 28 -13.18 -9.69 5.70
C LYS A 28 -11.96 -10.20 4.92
N TYR A 29 -11.22 -9.28 4.30
CA TYR A 29 -10.00 -9.58 3.55
C TYR A 29 -8.76 -9.37 4.42
N ALA A 30 -7.69 -10.11 4.14
CA ALA A 30 -6.38 -9.78 4.66
C ALA A 30 -5.86 -8.50 4.00
N ARG A 31 -5.16 -7.65 4.78
CA ARG A 31 -4.47 -6.46 4.26
C ARG A 31 -2.97 -6.73 4.25
N LEU A 32 -2.36 -6.61 3.08
CA LEU A 32 -0.90 -6.60 2.94
C LEU A 32 -0.41 -5.15 2.94
N ASP A 33 0.58 -4.85 3.78
CA ASP A 33 1.25 -3.54 3.82
C ASP A 33 2.69 -3.72 3.37
N LEU A 34 3.04 -3.14 2.23
CA LEU A 34 4.36 -3.29 1.61
C LEU A 34 5.34 -2.21 2.06
N HIS A 35 4.92 -1.27 2.91
CA HIS A 35 5.74 -0.11 3.27
C HIS A 35 7.10 -0.50 3.88
N ASP A 36 7.11 -1.46 4.80
CA ASP A 36 8.35 -1.90 5.45
C ASP A 36 9.21 -2.78 4.54
N HIS A 37 8.58 -3.60 3.69
CA HIS A 37 9.31 -4.36 2.67
C HIS A 37 10.00 -3.43 1.67
N TYR A 38 9.32 -2.36 1.23
CA TYR A 38 9.92 -1.38 0.32
C TYR A 38 11.07 -0.61 0.95
N LYS A 39 11.07 -0.37 2.26
CA LYS A 39 12.27 0.19 2.94
C LYS A 39 13.49 -0.71 2.79
N GLU A 40 13.29 -2.02 2.92
CA GLU A 40 14.37 -3.01 2.85
C GLU A 40 14.98 -3.09 1.45
N ILE A 41 14.14 -3.08 0.41
CA ILE A 41 14.58 -3.26 -0.98
C ILE A 41 14.85 -1.95 -1.74
N SER A 42 14.50 -0.79 -1.17
CA SER A 42 14.67 0.50 -1.85
C SER A 42 16.14 0.87 -2.07
N THR A 43 16.42 1.50 -3.21
CA THR A 43 17.70 2.15 -3.48
C THR A 43 17.80 3.53 -2.82
N GLY A 44 16.66 4.13 -2.45
CA GLY A 44 16.60 5.36 -1.67
C GLY A 44 15.19 5.89 -1.45
N TYR A 45 15.07 6.92 -0.60
CA TYR A 45 13.79 7.63 -0.37
C TYR A 45 13.74 8.97 -1.11
N ASN A 46 12.81 9.09 -2.05
CA ASN A 46 12.59 10.30 -2.81
C ASN A 46 11.70 11.27 -2.03
N ARG A 47 12.31 12.26 -1.37
CA ARG A 47 11.58 13.26 -0.56
C ARG A 47 10.59 14.10 -1.38
N ARG A 48 10.88 14.36 -2.66
CA ARG A 48 10.00 15.13 -3.55
C ARG A 48 8.73 14.34 -3.88
N LYS A 49 8.87 13.05 -4.16
CA LYS A 49 7.74 12.15 -4.45
C LYS A 49 7.08 11.56 -3.20
N GLN A 50 7.71 11.70 -2.04
CA GLN A 50 7.34 11.02 -0.79
C GLN A 50 7.15 9.51 -0.98
N ALA A 51 8.10 8.88 -1.68
CA ALA A 51 8.04 7.47 -2.05
C ALA A 51 9.45 6.85 -2.05
N TYR A 52 9.52 5.53 -1.88
CA TYR A 52 10.75 4.75 -2.08
C TYR A 52 10.97 4.53 -3.58
N ASP A 53 12.20 4.80 -4.03
CA ASP A 53 12.67 4.37 -5.35
C ASP A 53 13.21 2.93 -5.16
N ILE A 54 12.60 1.97 -5.86
CA ILE A 54 12.95 0.55 -5.85
C ILE A 54 13.74 0.24 -7.11
#